data_AF-A0A4Y2RIV3-F1
#
_entry.id   AF-A0A4Y2RIV3-F1
#
_cell.length_a   1.000
_cell.length_b   1.000
_cell.length_c   1.000
_cell.angle_alpha   90.00
_cell.angle_beta   90.00
_cell.angle_gamma   90.00
#
_symmetry.space_group_name_H-M   'P 1'
#
loop_
_entity.id
_entity.type
_entity.pdbx_description
1 polymer ?
#
loop_
_entity_poly.entity_id
_entity_poly.type
_entity_poly.pdbx_seq_one_letter_code
_entity_poly.pdbx_strand_id
1 'polypeptide(L)'
;NFTFEDVNVTGARNIARIARECGVQTLVHVSSLNACEKPKPVILKKGSQFLASKWRGEQAVREEFPDAIIFRPSDMWGQQDHFLNYYMHQ
;
A
#
# COMPACT_ATOMS: atom_id res chain seq x y z
N ASN A 1 -14.43 -10.79 -4.77
CA ASN A 1 -12.99 -10.63 -5.02
C ASN A 1 -12.71 -9.20 -5.44
N PHE A 2 -12.07 -8.43 -4.58
CA PHE A 2 -11.88 -6.97 -4.70
C PHE A 2 -10.76 -6.62 -5.69
N THR A 3 -10.83 -5.44 -6.30
CA THR A 3 -9.75 -4.89 -7.12
C THR A 3 -8.65 -4.26 -6.26
N PHE A 4 -7.48 -3.99 -6.87
CA PHE A 4 -6.42 -3.25 -6.17
C PHE A 4 -6.87 -1.85 -5.74
N GLU A 5 -7.73 -1.20 -6.51
CA GLU A 5 -8.25 0.12 -6.18
C GLU A 5 -9.16 0.06 -4.96
N ASP A 6 -10.06 -0.93 -4.90
CA ASP A 6 -10.97 -1.14 -3.77
C ASP A 6 -10.22 -1.31 -2.46
N VAL A 7 -9.14 -2.09 -2.47
CA VAL A 7 -8.36 -2.42 -1.27
C VAL A 7 -7.38 -1.31 -0.91
N ASN A 8 -6.52 -0.92 -1.86
CA ASN A 8 -5.40 -0.04 -1.54
C ASN A 8 -5.77 1.45 -1.53
N VAL A 9 -6.85 1.85 -2.22
CA VAL A 9 -7.26 3.26 -2.31
C VAL A 9 -8.53 3.51 -1.52
N THR A 10 -9.65 2.89 -1.94
CA THR A 10 -10.96 3.12 -1.31
C THR A 10 -10.97 2.67 0.15
N GLY A 11 -10.47 1.46 0.44
CA GLY A 11 -10.36 0.95 1.80
C GLY A 11 -9.47 1.81 2.68
N ALA A 12 -8.29 2.19 2.19
CA ALA A 12 -7.35 3.02 2.93
C ALA A 12 -7.90 4.43 3.22
N ARG A 13 -8.55 5.07 2.23
CA ARG A 13 -9.22 6.37 2.39
C ARG A 13 -10.28 6.32 3.47
N ASN A 14 -11.13 5.29 3.44
CA ASN A 14 -12.21 5.13 4.42
C ASN A 14 -11.67 5.00 5.85
N ILE A 15 -10.61 4.20 6.03
CA ILE A 15 -9.94 4.06 7.33
C ILE A 15 -9.38 5.41 7.80
N ALA A 16 -8.69 6.14 6.92
CA ALA A 16 -8.08 7.42 7.26
C ALA A 16 -9.12 8.48 7.65
N ARG A 17 -10.22 8.57 6.88
CA ARG A 17 -11.33 9.48 7.16
C ARG A 17 -11.98 9.17 8.52
N ILE A 18 -12.32 7.91 8.77
CA ILE A 18 -12.95 7.49 10.03
C ILE A 18 -11.98 7.68 11.21
N ALA A 19 -10.69 7.37 11.03
CA ALA A 19 -9.68 7.58 12.07
C ALA A 19 -9.59 9.06 12.49
N ARG A 20 -9.66 9.98 11.52
CA ARG A 20 -9.74 11.42 11.80
C ARG A 20 -11.03 11.80 12.52
N GLU A 21 -12.18 11.31 12.06
CA GLU A 21 -13.49 11.56 12.68
C GLU A 21 -13.54 11.06 14.14
N CYS A 22 -12.88 9.94 14.43
CA CYS A 22 -12.75 9.39 15.78
C CYS A 22 -11.68 10.07 16.65
N GLY A 23 -10.92 11.03 16.11
CA GLY A 23 -9.86 11.73 16.86
C GLY A 23 -8.65 10.84 17.20
N VAL A 24 -8.33 9.85 16.36
CA VAL A 24 -7.14 9.01 16.53
C VAL A 24 -5.88 9.89 16.50
N GLN A 25 -5.01 9.72 17.49
CA GLN A 25 -3.79 10.54 17.61
C GLN A 25 -2.72 10.18 16.56
N THR A 26 -2.65 8.91 16.18
CA THR A 26 -1.63 8.42 15.24
C THR A 26 -2.21 7.34 14.35
N LEU A 27 -2.21 7.61 13.05
CA LEU A 27 -2.53 6.62 12.02
C LEU A 27 -1.24 6.18 11.34
N VAL A 28 -0.96 4.87 11.37
CA VAL A 28 0.17 4.28 10.64
C VAL A 28 -0.37 3.53 9.43
N HIS A 29 -0.02 3.99 8.23
CA HIS A 29 -0.35 3.34 6.97
C HIS A 29 0.87 2.62 6.40
N VAL A 30 0.71 1.33 6.11
CA VAL A 30 1.77 0.48 5.56
C VAL A 30 1.60 0.31 4.06
N SER A 31 2.56 0.84 3.32
CA SER A 31 2.61 0.79 1.87
C SER A 31 3.72 -0.16 1.39
N SER A 32 4.48 0.22 0.38
CA SER A 32 5.58 -0.54 -0.21
C SER A 32 6.71 0.40 -0.61
N LEU A 33 7.95 -0.04 -0.48
CA LEU A 33 9.15 0.75 -0.79
C LEU A 33 9.10 1.39 -2.18
N ASN A 34 8.69 0.60 -3.17
CA ASN A 34 8.66 1.00 -4.57
C ASN A 34 7.32 1.63 -5.01
N ALA A 35 6.46 2.05 -4.07
CA ALA A 35 5.20 2.71 -4.40
C ALA A 35 5.48 4.00 -5.19
N CYS A 36 4.98 4.05 -6.43
CA CYS A 36 5.14 5.18 -7.34
C CYS A 36 3.95 5.30 -8.28
N GLU A 37 3.64 6.52 -8.72
CA GLU A 37 2.50 6.81 -9.61
C GLU A 37 2.60 6.05 -10.94
N LYS A 38 3.80 6.03 -11.53
CA LYS A 38 4.10 5.46 -12.85
C LYS A 38 5.25 4.46 -12.74
N PRO A 39 4.99 3.23 -12.29
CA PRO A 39 6.02 2.22 -12.11
C PRO A 39 6.67 1.85 -13.45
N LYS A 40 8.01 1.82 -13.46
CA LYS A 40 8.78 1.49 -14.65
C LYS A 40 8.47 0.04 -15.11
N PRO A 41 8.17 -0.19 -16.39
CA PRO A 41 8.02 -1.54 -16.92
C PRO A 41 9.39 -2.23 -16.95
N VAL A 42 9.63 -3.15 -16.02
CA VAL A 42 10.84 -3.99 -16.02
C VAL A 42 10.50 -5.38 -16.54
N ILE A 43 9.59 -6.07 -15.84
CA ILE A 43 9.10 -7.41 -16.22
C ILE A 43 7.68 -7.31 -16.81
N LEU A 44 6.81 -6.52 -16.20
CA LEU A 44 5.43 -6.32 -16.64
C LEU A 44 5.34 -5.17 -17.65
N LYS A 45 4.72 -5.42 -18.81
CA LYS A 45 4.57 -4.42 -19.90
C LYS A 45 3.96 -3.08 -19.46
N LYS A 46 3.04 -3.10 -18.49
CA LYS A 46 2.35 -1.91 -17.98
C LYS A 46 2.91 -1.41 -16.64
N GLY A 47 4.05 -1.93 -16.19
CA GLY A 47 4.51 -1.76 -14.82
C GLY A 47 3.63 -2.49 -13.80
N SER A 48 4.01 -2.44 -12.53
CA SER A 48 3.25 -3.08 -11.45
C SER A 48 2.03 -2.23 -11.05
N GLN A 49 0.83 -2.70 -11.40
CA GLN A 49 -0.41 -2.02 -11.00
C GLN A 49 -0.60 -1.99 -9.47
N PHE A 50 -0.06 -2.99 -8.77
CA PHE A 50 -0.03 -3.02 -7.32
C PHE A 50 0.74 -1.81 -6.74
N LEU A 51 1.96 -1.52 -7.23
CA LEU A 51 2.75 -0.39 -6.76
C LEU A 51 2.09 0.97 -7.08
N ALA A 52 1.44 1.06 -8.23
CA ALA A 52 0.66 2.26 -8.60
C ALA A 52 -0.53 2.47 -7.66
N SER A 53 -1.28 1.40 -7.35
CA SER A 53 -2.42 1.47 -6.42
C SER A 53 -2.00 1.83 -4.99
N LYS A 54 -0.84 1.31 -4.53
CA LYS A 54 -0.26 1.66 -3.24
C LYS A 54 0.11 3.14 -3.16
N TRP A 55 0.71 3.70 -4.22
CA TRP A 55 0.99 5.14 -4.27
C TRP A 55 -0.28 6.01 -4.20
N ARG A 56 -1.34 5.64 -4.94
CA ARG A 56 -2.63 6.33 -4.87
C ARG A 56 -3.26 6.23 -3.48
N GLY A 57 -3.15 5.06 -2.85
CA GLY A 57 -3.60 4.82 -1.49
C GLY A 57 -2.92 5.73 -0.47
N GLU A 58 -1.60 5.89 -0.60
CA GLU A 58 -0.85 6.82 0.24
C GLU A 58 -1.32 8.27 0.09
N GLN A 59 -1.60 8.73 -1.14
CA GLN A 59 -2.13 10.07 -1.35
C GLN A 59 -3.52 10.22 -0.73
N ALA A 60 -4.40 9.24 -0.95
CA ALA A 60 -5.75 9.23 -0.38
C ALA A 60 -5.73 9.24 1.15
N VAL A 61 -4.82 8.50 1.79
CA VAL A 61 -4.65 8.53 3.25
C VAL A 61 -4.16 9.89 3.71
N ARG A 62 -3.19 10.49 3.02
CA ARG A 62 -2.65 11.81 3.37
C ARG A 62 -3.70 12.93 3.21
N GLU A 63 -4.57 12.82 2.21
CA GLU A 63 -5.69 13.76 2.01
C GLU A 63 -6.68 13.75 3.18
N GLU A 64 -7.05 12.57 3.67
CA GLU A 64 -8.02 12.44 4.77
C GLU A 64 -7.38 12.68 6.14
N PHE A 65 -6.15 12.16 6.34
CA PHE A 65 -5.38 12.22 7.58
C PHE A 65 -3.94 12.73 7.27
N PRO A 66 -3.74 14.07 7.25
CA PRO A 66 -2.45 14.68 6.87
C PRO A 66 -1.25 14.24 7.69
N ASP A 67 -1.46 14.02 8.99
CA ASP A 67 -0.39 13.63 9.93
C ASP A 67 -0.13 12.11 9.97
N ALA A 68 -0.67 11.35 9.02
CA ALA A 68 -0.51 9.91 8.98
C ALA A 68 0.95 9.54 8.69
N ILE A 69 1.46 8.58 9.46
CA ILE A 69 2.78 7.99 9.24
C ILE A 69 2.65 6.98 8.10
N ILE A 70 3.34 7.24 6.99
CA ILE A 70 3.38 6.34 5.85
C ILE A 70 4.68 5.54 5.90
N PHE A 71 4.59 4.27 6.30
CA PHE A 71 5.71 3.36 6.35
C PHE A 71 5.82 2.58 5.03
N ARG A 72 6.99 2.64 4.39
CA ARG A 72 7.27 1.99 3.10
C ARG A 72 8.33 0.89 3.26
N PRO A 73 7.94 -0.32 3.70
CA PRO A 73 8.89 -1.42 3.87
C PRO A 73 9.39 -1.94 2.52
N SER A 74 10.63 -2.44 2.51
CA SER A 74 11.11 -3.34 1.45
C SER A 74 10.35 -4.66 1.47
N ASP A 75 10.66 -5.58 0.55
CA ASP A 75 10.15 -6.94 0.64
C ASP A 75 10.51 -7.53 2.01
N MET A 76 9.49 -8.03 2.71
CA MET A 76 9.60 -8.55 4.07
C MET A 76 9.72 -10.07 4.01
N TRP A 77 10.57 -10.64 4.87
CA TRP A 77 10.81 -12.08 4.95
C TRP A 77 10.64 -12.63 6.37
N GLY A 78 10.26 -13.91 6.48
CA GLY A 78 10.00 -14.61 7.74
C GLY A 78 9.41 -16.00 7.52
N GLN A 79 9.13 -16.73 8.60
CA GLN A 79 8.72 -18.14 8.53
C GLN A 79 7.49 -18.42 7.64
N GLN A 80 6.62 -17.44 7.40
CA GLN A 80 5.41 -17.56 6.56
C GLN A 80 5.26 -16.41 5.57
N ASP A 81 6.35 -15.78 5.15
CA ASP A 81 6.26 -14.69 4.18
C ASP A 81 5.89 -15.20 2.78
N HIS A 82 5.26 -14.35 1.97
CA HIS A 82 4.86 -14.77 0.61
C HIS A 82 6.03 -14.74 -0.38
N PHE A 83 7.06 -13.93 -0.13
CA PHE A 83 8.15 -13.69 -1.06
C PHE A 83 9.11 -14.90 -1.15
N LEU A 84 9.72 -15.32 -0.04
CA LEU A 84 10.60 -16.48 0.02
C LEU A 84 9.85 -17.77 -0.29
N ASN A 85 8.64 -17.96 0.26
CA ASN A 85 7.86 -19.16 -0.03
C ASN A 85 7.53 -19.29 -1.52
N TYR A 86 7.30 -18.17 -2.23
CA TYR A 86 7.10 -18.21 -3.68
C TYR A 86 8.31 -18.76 -4.44
N TYR A 87 9.54 -18.47 -4.00
CA TYR A 87 10.77 -18.92 -4.68
C TYR A 87 11.32 -20.26 -4.16
N MET A 88 11.09 -20.60 -2.89
CA MET A 88 11.63 -21.81 -2.26
C MET A 88 10.84 -23.07 -2.59
N HIS A 89 9.56 -22.96 -2.97
CA HIS A 89 8.72 -24.10 -3.35
C HIS A 89 8.93 -24.59 -4.80
N GLN A 90 10.18 -24.68 -5.27
CA GLN A 90 10.51 -25.49 -6.46
C GLN A 90 10.68 -26.96 -6.09
#